data_AF-A0A841SLV1-F1
#
_entry.id   AF-A0A841SLV1-F1
#
_cell.length_a   1.000
_cell.length_b   1.000
_cell.length_c   1.000
_cell.angle_alpha   90.00
_cell.angle_beta   90.00
_cell.angle_gamma   90.00
#
_symmetry.space_group_name_H-M   'P 1'
#
loop_
_entity.id
_entity.type
_entity.pdbx_description
1 polymer ?
#
loop_
_entity_poly.entity_id
_entity_poly.type
_entity_poly.pdbx_seq_one_letter_code
_entity_poly.pdbx_strand_id
1 'polypeptide(L)'
;MRELREAAGVPLSRAATLSGWDKGHLSRVERGHTKPSRELIEWYDGSFGAGQALVNQLMELDAAVRAGRDTSQRDLRRAVVPTSLGGSVPTDHHPEDRAELVGETVPDGTRVSREQSFEKSWEIRNSGERPWRDRWLTRQGAAGTPGWLRSPVRERVPDAEPGDVVTVTMALQAPSQVGASTAYFKITDDAGRLYYPGLESPPVYCTIFTVYEL
;
A
#
# COMPACT_ATOMS: atom_id res chain seq x y z
N MET A 1 -12.27 8.72 20.73
CA MET A 1 -13.50 8.62 21.58
C MET A 1 -13.22 7.97 22.93
N ARG A 2 -12.77 6.70 22.99
CA ARG A 2 -12.47 6.01 24.26
C ARG A 2 -11.51 6.78 25.16
N GLU A 3 -10.37 7.20 24.60
CA GLU A 3 -9.32 7.92 25.33
C GLU A 3 -9.81 9.25 25.90
N LEU A 4 -10.64 9.99 25.17
CA LEU A 4 -11.23 11.26 25.62
C LEU A 4 -12.17 11.05 26.82
N ARG A 5 -13.02 10.02 26.74
CA ARG A 5 -13.92 9.66 27.83
C ARG A 5 -13.13 9.20 29.07
N GLU A 6 -12.11 8.38 28.88
CA GLU A 6 -11.25 7.89 29.97
C GLU A 6 -10.44 9.03 30.61
N ALA A 7 -9.91 9.95 29.81
CA ALA A 7 -9.21 11.15 30.29
C ALA A 7 -10.12 12.09 31.10
N ALA A 8 -11.42 12.16 30.75
CA ALA A 8 -12.43 12.86 31.54
C ALA A 8 -12.89 12.08 32.79
N GLY A 9 -12.36 10.88 33.04
CA GLY A 9 -12.71 10.05 34.20
C GLY A 9 -14.13 9.47 34.16
N VAL A 10 -14.78 9.47 32.99
CA VAL A 10 -16.19 9.04 32.87
C VAL A 10 -16.27 7.57 32.47
N PRO A 11 -16.93 6.70 33.25
CA PRO A 11 -17.11 5.31 32.85
C PRO A 11 -18.09 5.17 31.69
N LEU A 12 -17.91 4.15 30.84
CA LEU A 12 -18.74 3.91 29.65
C LEU A 12 -20.23 3.78 29.99
N SER A 13 -20.58 3.22 31.15
CA SER A 13 -21.96 3.15 31.64
C SER A 13 -22.56 4.54 31.89
N ARG A 14 -21.79 5.47 32.45
CA ARG A 14 -22.24 6.84 32.69
C ARG A 14 -22.35 7.61 31.39
N ALA A 15 -21.44 7.40 30.44
CA ALA A 15 -21.55 7.96 29.09
C ALA A 15 -22.82 7.47 28.36
N ALA A 16 -23.18 6.18 28.50
CA ALA A 16 -24.42 5.64 27.95
C ALA A 16 -25.67 6.32 28.55
N THR A 17 -25.70 6.52 29.88
CA THR A 17 -26.80 7.22 30.55
C THR A 17 -26.93 8.68 30.12
N LEU A 18 -25.81 9.40 30.01
CA LEU A 18 -25.81 10.83 29.65
C LEU A 18 -26.13 11.08 28.18
N SER A 19 -25.77 10.15 27.31
CA SER A 19 -25.92 10.28 25.86
C SER A 19 -27.23 9.69 25.35
N GLY A 20 -27.81 8.71 26.05
CA GLY A 20 -29.00 7.98 25.61
C GLY A 20 -28.74 6.84 24.62
N TRP A 21 -27.48 6.66 24.17
CA TRP A 21 -27.09 5.51 23.35
C TRP A 21 -26.85 4.26 24.19
N ASP A 22 -27.14 3.09 23.60
CA ASP A 22 -26.84 1.81 24.20
C ASP A 22 -25.34 1.66 24.55
N LYS A 23 -25.06 1.13 25.74
CA LYS A 23 -23.69 0.89 26.21
C LYS A 23 -22.93 -0.04 25.26
N GLY A 24 -23.58 -1.07 24.72
CA GLY A 24 -23.00 -1.99 23.75
C GLY A 24 -22.65 -1.31 22.43
N HIS A 25 -23.53 -0.43 21.94
CA HIS A 25 -23.27 0.41 20.77
C HIS A 25 -22.04 1.32 20.98
N LEU A 26 -21.98 2.05 22.10
CA LEU A 26 -20.81 2.87 22.44
C LEU A 26 -19.53 2.05 22.53
N SER A 27 -19.62 0.84 23.11
CA SER A 27 -18.48 -0.07 23.23
C SER A 27 -17.94 -0.55 21.88
N ARG A 28 -18.82 -0.78 20.89
CA ARG A 28 -18.41 -1.17 19.53
C ARG A 28 -17.78 0.01 18.78
N VAL A 29 -18.35 1.20 18.95
CA VAL A 29 -17.80 2.44 18.39
C VAL A 29 -16.41 2.74 18.96
N GLU A 30 -16.24 2.67 20.28
CA GLU A 30 -14.96 2.96 20.94
C GLU A 30 -13.83 1.98 20.60
N ARG A 31 -14.18 0.75 20.20
CA ARG A 31 -13.23 -0.26 19.71
C ARG A 31 -13.04 -0.23 18.19
N GLY A 32 -13.69 0.69 17.49
CA GLY A 32 -13.59 0.82 16.03
C GLY A 32 -14.34 -0.24 15.23
N HIS A 33 -15.19 -1.07 15.86
CA HIS A 33 -16.00 -2.08 15.17
C HIS A 33 -17.24 -1.50 14.48
N THR A 34 -17.60 -0.24 14.77
CA THR A 34 -18.74 0.43 14.18
C THR A 34 -18.40 1.90 13.95
N LYS A 35 -18.67 2.42 12.75
CA LYS A 35 -18.47 3.84 12.45
C LYS A 35 -19.42 4.68 13.33
N PRO A 36 -18.92 5.66 14.10
CA PRO A 36 -19.77 6.55 14.87
C PRO A 36 -20.62 7.45 13.97
N SER A 37 -21.84 7.77 14.41
CA SER A 37 -22.67 8.81 13.78
C SER A 37 -22.10 10.20 14.08
N ARG A 38 -22.42 11.17 13.22
CA ARG A 38 -22.02 12.57 13.42
C ARG A 38 -22.54 13.14 14.74
N GLU A 39 -23.80 12.87 15.07
CA GLU A 39 -24.42 13.28 16.34
C GLU A 39 -23.66 12.73 17.55
N LEU A 40 -23.21 11.47 17.49
CA LEU A 40 -22.43 10.86 18.56
C LEU A 40 -21.04 11.51 18.69
N ILE A 41 -20.43 11.90 17.57
CA ILE A 41 -19.15 12.61 17.53
C ILE A 41 -19.25 14.00 18.15
N GLU A 42 -20.24 14.78 17.72
CA GLU A 42 -20.52 16.11 18.25
C GLU A 42 -20.79 16.05 19.77
N TRP A 43 -21.53 15.03 20.21
CA TRP A 43 -21.79 14.79 21.62
C TRP A 43 -20.51 14.46 22.41
N TYR A 44 -19.62 13.60 21.88
CA TYR A 44 -18.33 13.29 22.52
C TYR A 44 -17.42 14.51 22.61
N ASP A 45 -17.34 15.33 21.56
CA ASP A 45 -16.53 16.55 21.54
C ASP A 45 -17.02 17.57 22.58
N GLY A 46 -18.33 17.77 22.67
CA GLY A 46 -18.94 18.67 23.65
C GLY A 46 -18.86 18.15 25.08
N SER A 47 -18.98 16.84 25.29
CA SER A 47 -19.05 16.24 26.63
C SER A 47 -17.68 15.96 27.25
N PHE A 48 -16.65 15.74 26.44
CA PHE A 48 -15.30 15.38 26.92
C PHE A 48 -14.21 16.37 26.49
N GLY A 49 -14.59 17.55 26.00
CA GLY A 49 -13.67 18.69 25.84
C GLY A 49 -12.70 18.57 24.67
N ALA A 50 -13.04 17.83 23.62
CA ALA A 50 -12.18 17.68 22.45
C ALA A 50 -12.26 18.85 21.45
N GLY A 51 -13.07 19.89 21.72
CA GLY A 51 -12.96 21.17 21.03
C GLY A 51 -13.11 21.09 19.50
N GLN A 52 -14.07 20.29 19.02
CA GLN A 52 -14.28 19.97 17.60
C GLN A 52 -13.20 19.06 16.95
N ALA A 53 -12.25 18.51 17.71
CA ALA A 53 -11.20 17.67 17.15
C ALA A 53 -11.75 16.38 16.51
N LEU A 54 -12.74 15.72 17.11
CA LEU A 54 -13.33 14.52 16.49
C LEU A 54 -14.19 14.88 15.27
N VAL A 55 -14.91 16.01 15.33
CA VAL A 55 -15.66 16.53 14.17
C VAL A 55 -14.71 16.86 13.02
N ASN A 56 -13.59 17.53 13.30
CA ASN A 56 -12.56 17.85 12.30
C ASN A 56 -11.93 16.58 11.72
N GLN A 57 -11.60 15.59 12.54
CA GLN A 57 -11.11 14.29 12.07
C GLN A 57 -12.13 13.55 11.19
N LEU A 58 -13.43 13.61 11.51
CA LEU A 58 -14.48 13.08 10.66
C LEU A 58 -14.55 13.84 9.33
N MET A 59 -14.46 15.17 9.36
CA MET A 59 -14.47 15.99 8.15
C MET A 59 -13.26 15.75 7.27
N GLU A 60 -12.07 15.60 7.84
CA GLU A 60 -10.84 15.24 7.13
C GLU A 60 -10.94 13.83 6.54
N LEU A 61 -11.47 12.86 7.30
CA LEU A 61 -11.70 11.51 6.80
C LEU A 61 -12.72 11.50 5.66
N ASP A 62 -13.84 12.20 5.82
CA ASP A 62 -14.87 12.30 4.77
C ASP A 62 -14.37 13.12 3.58
N ALA A 63 -13.50 14.12 3.77
CA ALA A 63 -12.84 14.86 2.71
C ALA A 63 -11.80 13.99 1.99
N ALA A 64 -11.04 13.15 2.69
CA ALA A 64 -10.13 12.17 2.12
C ALA A 64 -10.88 11.06 1.38
N VAL A 65 -12.03 10.61 1.90
CA VAL A 65 -12.92 9.66 1.23
C VAL A 65 -13.57 10.29 0.01
N ARG A 66 -14.00 11.56 0.07
CA ARG A 66 -14.53 12.31 -1.07
C ARG A 66 -13.45 12.57 -2.10
N ALA A 67 -12.26 12.99 -1.71
CA ALA A 67 -11.12 13.15 -2.60
C ALA A 67 -10.73 11.80 -3.21
N GLY A 68 -10.76 10.71 -2.46
CA GLY A 68 -10.57 9.35 -2.98
C GLY A 68 -11.67 8.93 -3.96
N ARG A 69 -12.93 9.31 -3.71
CA ARG A 69 -14.07 9.09 -4.61
C ARG A 69 -14.07 9.98 -5.84
N ASP A 70 -13.60 11.22 -5.74
CA ASP A 70 -13.49 12.17 -6.84
C ASP A 70 -12.27 11.86 -7.70
N THR A 71 -11.16 11.43 -7.10
CA THR A 71 -10.03 10.80 -7.80
C THR A 71 -10.54 9.54 -8.50
N SER A 72 -11.26 8.66 -7.79
CA SER A 72 -11.89 7.47 -8.40
C SER A 72 -12.91 7.82 -9.49
N GLN A 73 -13.70 8.89 -9.38
CA GLN A 73 -14.64 9.33 -10.41
C GLN A 73 -13.96 10.01 -11.59
N ARG A 74 -12.90 10.79 -11.36
CA ARG A 74 -12.05 11.36 -12.43
C ARG A 74 -11.31 10.25 -13.15
N ASP A 75 -10.83 9.25 -12.41
CA ASP A 75 -10.23 8.03 -12.95
C ASP A 75 -11.28 7.24 -13.74
N LEU A 76 -12.53 7.10 -13.25
CA LEU A 76 -13.64 6.45 -13.97
C LEU A 76 -14.04 7.21 -15.24
N ARG A 77 -14.04 8.55 -15.23
CA ARG A 77 -14.32 9.39 -16.41
C ARG A 77 -13.17 9.37 -17.42
N ARG A 78 -11.93 9.20 -16.94
CA ARG A 78 -10.76 8.88 -17.79
C ARG A 78 -10.81 7.42 -18.26
N ALA A 79 -11.48 6.54 -17.51
CA ALA A 79 -11.61 5.10 -17.74
C ALA A 79 -12.77 4.68 -18.65
N VAL A 80 -13.26 5.56 -19.54
CA VAL A 80 -13.80 5.08 -20.84
C VAL A 80 -12.69 4.40 -21.67
N VAL A 81 -11.43 4.45 -21.20
CA VAL A 81 -10.40 3.46 -21.50
C VAL A 81 -10.17 2.57 -20.27
N PRO A 82 -10.50 1.28 -20.29
CA PRO A 82 -10.54 0.45 -19.08
C PRO A 82 -9.14 0.37 -18.42
N THR A 83 -9.03 0.81 -17.16
CA THR A 83 -7.82 0.59 -16.35
C THR A 83 -8.06 -0.60 -15.44
N SER A 84 -7.58 -1.77 -15.87
CA SER A 84 -7.34 -2.92 -14.98
C SER A 84 -6.22 -2.59 -14.00
N LEU A 85 -6.13 -3.33 -12.88
CA LEU A 85 -5.00 -3.33 -11.92
C LEU A 85 -3.66 -3.82 -12.52
N GLY A 86 -3.43 -3.60 -13.80
CA GLY A 86 -2.23 -3.96 -14.53
C GLY A 86 -2.20 -3.14 -15.81
N GLY A 87 -1.00 -2.74 -16.23
CA GLY A 87 -0.80 -2.33 -17.61
C GLY A 87 -1.42 -3.37 -18.56
N SER A 88 -1.86 -2.94 -19.74
CA SER A 88 -2.26 -3.91 -20.75
C SER A 88 -1.09 -4.86 -21.00
N VAL A 89 -1.38 -6.15 -20.96
CA VAL A 89 -0.44 -7.15 -21.44
C VAL A 89 -0.29 -6.89 -22.96
N PRO A 90 0.92 -6.68 -23.50
CA PRO A 90 1.12 -6.44 -24.93
C PRO A 90 0.42 -7.54 -25.74
N THR A 91 -0.25 -7.23 -26.85
CA THR A 91 -0.89 -8.26 -27.70
C THR A 91 0.10 -9.27 -28.29
N ASP A 92 1.38 -8.92 -28.31
CA ASP A 92 2.53 -9.76 -28.66
C ASP A 92 3.15 -10.50 -27.46
N HIS A 93 2.49 -10.47 -26.29
CA HIS A 93 2.87 -11.32 -25.15
C HIS A 93 2.88 -12.79 -25.58
N HIS A 94 4.06 -13.38 -25.57
CA HIS A 94 4.20 -14.79 -25.88
C HIS A 94 4.03 -15.59 -24.58
N PRO A 95 3.30 -16.71 -24.58
CA PRO A 95 3.25 -17.64 -23.44
C PRO A 95 4.63 -18.18 -23.01
N GLU A 96 5.65 -18.00 -23.86
CA GLU A 96 7.04 -18.38 -23.62
C GLU A 96 7.93 -17.17 -23.24
N ASP A 97 7.39 -15.98 -23.01
CA ASP A 97 8.12 -14.89 -22.36
C ASP A 97 7.94 -15.04 -20.83
N ARG A 98 8.86 -15.79 -20.20
CA ARG A 98 8.74 -16.26 -18.81
C ARG A 98 9.94 -15.86 -17.97
N ALA A 99 9.70 -15.61 -16.68
CA ALA A 99 10.75 -15.42 -15.70
C ALA A 99 10.56 -16.33 -14.51
N GLU A 100 11.70 -16.62 -13.94
CA GLU A 100 11.85 -17.31 -12.68
C GLU A 100 12.75 -16.45 -11.78
N LEU A 101 12.28 -16.17 -10.56
CA LEU A 101 13.14 -15.59 -9.52
C LEU A 101 14.06 -16.70 -9.01
N VAL A 102 15.38 -16.53 -9.15
CA VAL A 102 16.36 -17.54 -8.72
C VAL A 102 17.07 -17.16 -7.43
N GLY A 103 17.13 -15.88 -7.10
CA GLY A 103 17.80 -15.39 -5.91
C GLY A 103 17.44 -13.95 -5.58
N GLU A 104 17.71 -13.54 -4.34
CA GLU A 104 17.54 -12.16 -3.90
C GLU A 104 18.46 -11.84 -2.72
N THR A 105 18.85 -10.56 -2.61
CA THR A 105 19.44 -10.01 -1.39
C THR A 105 18.34 -9.53 -0.45
N VAL A 106 18.65 -9.21 0.81
CA VAL A 106 17.68 -8.70 1.80
C VAL A 106 16.42 -9.59 1.85
N PRO A 107 16.51 -10.78 2.47
CA PRO A 107 15.41 -11.73 2.52
C PRO A 107 14.13 -11.11 3.06
N ASP A 108 12.98 -11.61 2.60
CA ASP A 108 11.71 -11.15 3.14
C ASP A 108 11.62 -11.27 4.66
N GLY A 109 11.09 -10.22 5.28
CA GLY A 109 11.01 -10.10 6.74
C GLY A 109 12.27 -9.53 7.40
N THR A 110 13.25 -9.06 6.62
CA THR A 110 14.43 -8.38 7.16
C THR A 110 14.00 -7.18 8.02
N ARG A 111 14.57 -7.07 9.22
CA ARG A 111 14.38 -5.92 10.10
C ARG A 111 15.28 -4.79 9.66
N VAL A 112 14.72 -3.58 9.56
CA VAL A 112 15.45 -2.36 9.20
C VAL A 112 14.99 -1.22 10.09
N SER A 113 15.88 -0.28 10.39
CA SER A 113 15.53 0.93 11.11
C SER A 113 14.61 1.81 10.26
N ARG A 114 13.77 2.62 10.91
CA ARG A 114 12.96 3.65 10.23
C ARG A 114 13.83 4.52 9.33
N GLU A 115 13.31 4.84 8.15
CA GLU A 115 13.96 5.71 7.16
C GLU A 115 15.33 5.19 6.65
N GLN A 116 15.72 3.97 7.04
CA GLN A 116 16.96 3.35 6.57
C GLN A 116 16.87 3.06 5.07
N SER A 117 17.88 3.51 4.33
CA SER A 117 18.08 3.14 2.93
C SER A 117 18.88 1.85 2.84
N PHE A 118 18.54 1.01 1.87
CA PHE A 118 19.22 -0.25 1.59
C PHE A 118 19.08 -0.63 0.10
N GLU A 119 19.96 -1.47 -0.39
CA GLU A 119 19.88 -2.01 -1.75
C GLU A 119 19.23 -3.39 -1.73
N LYS A 120 18.22 -3.58 -2.57
CA LYS A 120 17.56 -4.86 -2.81
C LYS A 120 17.87 -5.30 -4.22
N SER A 121 18.37 -6.51 -4.37
CA SER A 121 18.70 -7.11 -5.65
C SER A 121 17.88 -8.38 -5.85
N TRP A 122 17.41 -8.58 -7.07
CA TRP A 122 16.76 -9.81 -7.50
C TRP A 122 17.55 -10.40 -8.66
N GLU A 123 17.85 -11.68 -8.57
CA GLU A 123 18.39 -12.48 -9.67
C GLU A 123 17.21 -13.15 -10.38
N ILE A 124 17.01 -12.80 -11.65
CA ILE A 124 15.87 -13.21 -12.44
C ILE A 124 16.39 -13.97 -13.66
N ARG A 125 15.93 -15.20 -13.85
CA ARG A 125 16.23 -16.00 -15.02
C ARG A 125 15.20 -15.75 -16.12
N ASN A 126 15.66 -15.58 -17.35
CA ASN A 126 14.82 -15.74 -18.52
C ASN A 126 14.52 -17.22 -18.75
N SER A 127 13.45 -17.71 -18.15
CA SER A 127 13.01 -19.11 -18.26
C SER A 127 12.10 -19.33 -19.50
N GLY A 128 12.09 -18.36 -20.41
CA GLY A 128 11.32 -18.36 -21.63
C GLY A 128 12.12 -18.79 -22.86
N GLU A 129 11.52 -18.62 -24.03
CA GLU A 129 12.15 -18.88 -25.35
C GLU A 129 12.46 -17.58 -26.12
N ARG A 130 12.06 -16.42 -25.57
CA ARG A 130 12.27 -15.11 -26.20
C ARG A 130 13.41 -14.35 -25.52
N PRO A 131 14.30 -13.70 -26.30
CA PRO A 131 15.28 -12.80 -25.72
C PRO A 131 14.58 -11.58 -25.09
N TRP A 132 15.07 -11.15 -23.92
CA TRP A 132 14.67 -9.91 -23.29
C TRP A 132 15.46 -8.75 -23.86
N ARG A 133 14.73 -7.72 -24.27
CA ARG A 133 15.25 -6.44 -24.77
C ARG A 133 14.36 -5.32 -24.24
N ASP A 134 14.99 -4.21 -23.85
CA ASP A 134 14.33 -2.98 -23.40
C ASP A 134 13.26 -3.20 -22.31
N ARG A 135 13.63 -4.04 -21.34
CA ARG A 135 12.77 -4.42 -20.20
C ARG A 135 13.08 -3.57 -18.98
N TRP A 136 12.05 -3.37 -18.16
CA TRP A 136 12.10 -2.60 -16.92
C TRP A 136 11.44 -3.38 -15.79
N LEU A 137 11.98 -3.31 -14.58
CA LEU A 137 11.32 -3.79 -13.37
C LEU A 137 10.58 -2.61 -12.74
N THR A 138 9.26 -2.66 -12.79
CA THR A 138 8.38 -1.51 -12.49
C THR A 138 7.57 -1.75 -11.22
N ARG A 139 7.60 -0.77 -10.31
CA ARG A 139 6.83 -0.76 -9.06
C ARG A 139 5.33 -0.81 -9.35
N GLN A 140 4.64 -1.73 -8.69
CA GLN A 140 3.19 -1.85 -8.73
C GLN A 140 2.57 -1.08 -7.55
N GLY A 141 1.50 -0.32 -7.84
CA GLY A 141 0.85 0.56 -6.86
C GLY A 141 1.60 1.87 -6.62
N ALA A 142 1.21 2.60 -5.57
CA ALA A 142 1.75 3.93 -5.30
C ALA A 142 3.21 3.85 -4.80
N ALA A 143 4.16 4.25 -5.66
CA ALA A 143 5.54 4.48 -5.27
C ALA A 143 5.60 5.74 -4.38
N GLY A 144 5.90 5.59 -3.10
CA GLY A 144 6.21 6.74 -2.23
C GLY A 144 5.03 7.37 -1.47
N THR A 145 3.93 6.66 -1.26
CA THR A 145 2.92 7.10 -0.28
C THR A 145 3.54 7.11 1.13
N PRO A 146 3.36 8.18 1.93
CA PRO A 146 3.84 8.22 3.32
C PRO A 146 3.38 6.99 4.11
N GLY A 147 4.30 6.37 4.86
CA GLY A 147 4.05 5.12 5.59
C GLY A 147 4.32 3.83 4.81
N TRP A 148 4.68 3.92 3.52
CA TRP A 148 5.01 2.76 2.69
C TRP A 148 6.49 2.70 2.31
N LEU A 149 6.99 1.50 2.03
CA LEU A 149 8.32 1.24 1.48
C LEU A 149 8.52 2.05 0.19
N ARG A 150 9.53 2.93 0.22
CA ARG A 150 9.88 3.80 -0.91
C ARG A 150 10.84 3.09 -1.85
N SER A 151 10.66 3.31 -3.14
CA SER A 151 11.47 2.75 -4.22
C SER A 151 11.48 3.71 -5.42
N PRO A 152 12.44 3.56 -6.35
CA PRO A 152 12.27 4.03 -7.71
C PRO A 152 10.98 3.49 -8.33
N VAL A 153 10.44 4.22 -9.29
CA VAL A 153 9.24 3.79 -10.04
C VAL A 153 9.57 2.60 -10.95
N ARG A 154 10.75 2.62 -11.58
CA ARG A 154 11.25 1.53 -12.43
C ARG A 154 12.78 1.48 -12.43
N GLU A 155 13.34 0.32 -12.73
CA GLU A 155 14.77 0.07 -12.92
C GLU A 155 15.00 -0.75 -14.18
N ARG A 156 16.13 -0.57 -14.88
CA ARG A 156 16.38 -1.31 -16.13
C ARG A 156 16.65 -2.78 -15.83
N VAL A 157 16.00 -3.68 -16.55
CA VAL A 157 16.36 -5.10 -16.58
C VAL A 157 17.43 -5.28 -17.66
N PRO A 158 18.59 -5.88 -17.37
CA PRO A 158 19.58 -6.20 -18.39
C PRO A 158 19.00 -7.07 -19.50
N ASP A 159 19.54 -6.92 -20.71
CA ASP A 159 19.17 -7.77 -21.84
C ASP A 159 19.60 -9.22 -21.53
N ALA A 160 18.78 -10.20 -21.88
CA ALA A 160 19.00 -11.59 -21.51
C ALA A 160 18.54 -12.55 -22.62
N GLU A 161 19.36 -13.53 -22.98
CA GLU A 161 18.94 -14.64 -23.83
C GLU A 161 18.13 -15.68 -23.03
N PRO A 162 17.37 -16.57 -23.70
CA PRO A 162 16.78 -17.74 -23.05
C PRO A 162 17.79 -18.52 -22.20
N GLY A 163 17.48 -18.69 -20.91
CA GLY A 163 18.31 -19.37 -19.92
C GLY A 163 19.25 -18.46 -19.11
N ASP A 164 19.50 -17.22 -19.55
CA ASP A 164 20.37 -16.28 -18.84
C ASP A 164 19.77 -15.84 -17.51
N VAL A 165 20.63 -15.57 -16.54
CA VAL A 165 20.28 -14.95 -15.25
C VAL A 165 20.82 -13.53 -15.22
N VAL A 166 19.94 -12.58 -14.92
CA VAL A 166 20.29 -11.17 -14.78
C VAL A 166 19.97 -10.67 -13.37
N THR A 167 20.75 -9.71 -12.90
CA THR A 167 20.54 -9.08 -11.60
C THR A 167 19.96 -7.69 -11.79
N VAL A 168 18.89 -7.39 -11.06
CA VAL A 168 18.28 -6.05 -11.00
C VAL A 168 18.39 -5.55 -9.57
N THR A 169 19.00 -4.38 -9.36
CA THR A 169 19.21 -3.77 -8.04
C THR A 169 18.43 -2.46 -7.93
N MET A 170 17.65 -2.30 -6.87
CA MET A 170 16.93 -1.07 -6.56
C MET A 170 17.31 -0.54 -5.18
N ALA A 171 17.54 0.77 -5.09
CA ALA A 171 17.67 1.47 -3.81
C ALA A 171 16.28 1.63 -3.17
N LEU A 172 16.06 0.98 -2.03
CA LEU A 172 14.83 1.04 -1.26
C LEU A 172 15.03 1.84 0.03
N GLN A 173 13.95 2.39 0.56
CA GLN A 173 13.99 3.08 1.84
C GLN A 173 12.79 2.74 2.72
N ALA A 174 13.08 2.31 3.94
CA ALA A 174 12.07 1.98 4.94
C ALA A 174 11.19 3.20 5.25
N PRO A 175 9.88 3.01 5.51
CA PRO A 175 9.02 4.09 5.94
C PRO A 175 9.39 4.62 7.33
N SER A 176 8.86 5.78 7.69
CA SER A 176 8.97 6.37 9.03
C SER A 176 8.05 5.67 10.03
N GLN A 177 7.02 4.98 9.55
CA GLN A 177 6.10 4.20 10.35
C GLN A 177 6.66 2.79 10.58
N VAL A 178 6.62 2.34 11.83
CA VAL A 178 7.03 0.99 12.21
C VAL A 178 5.98 -0.05 11.79
N GLY A 179 6.43 -1.27 11.50
CA GLY A 179 5.57 -2.37 11.07
C GLY A 179 6.05 -3.03 9.77
N ALA A 180 5.25 -3.99 9.29
CA ALA A 180 5.50 -4.67 8.03
C ALA A 180 5.23 -3.72 6.84
N SER A 181 6.13 -3.70 5.86
CA SER A 181 5.93 -2.97 4.62
C SER A 181 6.39 -3.82 3.43
N THR A 182 5.54 -3.91 2.40
CA THR A 182 5.82 -4.70 1.19
C THR A 182 5.73 -3.83 -0.05
N ALA A 183 6.71 -3.98 -0.95
CA ALA A 183 6.69 -3.41 -2.30
C ALA A 183 6.65 -4.53 -3.33
N TYR A 184 5.83 -4.36 -4.37
CA TYR A 184 5.63 -5.33 -5.45
C TYR A 184 6.14 -4.75 -6.78
N PHE A 185 6.72 -5.59 -7.63
CA PHE A 185 7.31 -5.20 -8.89
C PHE A 185 6.94 -6.21 -10.00
N LYS A 186 6.75 -5.72 -11.21
CA LYS A 186 6.54 -6.53 -12.42
C LYS A 186 7.41 -6.03 -13.55
N ILE A 187 7.78 -6.92 -14.47
CA ILE A 187 8.55 -6.52 -15.65
C ILE A 187 7.63 -5.89 -16.69
N THR A 188 8.09 -4.80 -17.28
CA THR A 188 7.38 -4.03 -18.31
C THR A 188 8.29 -3.65 -19.46
N ASP A 189 7.72 -3.21 -20.59
CA ASP A 189 8.46 -2.39 -21.56
C ASP A 189 8.54 -0.93 -21.10
N ASP A 190 9.15 -0.10 -21.94
CA ASP A 190 9.22 1.34 -21.76
C ASP A 190 7.84 2.03 -21.75
N ALA A 191 6.83 1.45 -22.41
CA ALA A 191 5.45 1.95 -22.39
C ALA A 191 4.66 1.52 -21.12
N GLY A 192 5.28 0.76 -20.21
CA GLY A 192 4.66 0.25 -19.00
C GLY A 192 3.72 -0.94 -19.21
N ARG A 193 3.74 -1.55 -20.40
CA ARG A 193 2.96 -2.76 -20.68
C ARG A 193 3.63 -3.96 -20.02
N LEU A 194 2.83 -4.82 -19.40
CA LEU A 194 3.33 -5.92 -18.56
C LEU A 194 3.89 -7.07 -19.41
N TYR A 195 5.11 -7.49 -19.13
CA TYR A 195 5.64 -8.78 -19.59
C TYR A 195 5.50 -9.85 -18.51
N TYR A 196 5.75 -11.11 -18.89
CA TYR A 196 5.17 -12.32 -18.28
C TYR A 196 3.67 -12.41 -18.55
N PRO A 197 3.06 -13.61 -18.61
CA PRO A 197 1.68 -13.82 -19.09
C PRO A 197 0.58 -13.18 -18.20
N GLY A 198 0.63 -11.87 -18.01
CA GLY A 198 -0.37 -11.07 -17.34
C GLY A 198 -0.48 -11.27 -15.83
N LEU A 199 -1.71 -11.08 -15.35
CA LEU A 199 -2.10 -11.13 -13.93
C LEU A 199 -1.78 -12.47 -13.25
N GLU A 200 -1.53 -13.53 -14.01
CA GLU A 200 -1.29 -14.89 -13.53
C GLU A 200 0.16 -15.15 -13.10
N SER A 201 1.11 -14.29 -13.49
CA SER A 201 2.48 -14.36 -12.98
C SER A 201 2.63 -13.53 -11.70
N PRO A 202 3.08 -14.14 -10.58
CA PRO A 202 3.22 -13.43 -9.32
C PRO A 202 4.27 -12.32 -9.45
N PRO A 203 4.05 -11.15 -8.85
CA PRO A 203 5.06 -10.09 -8.81
C PRO A 203 6.28 -10.55 -8.01
N VAL A 204 7.44 -10.00 -8.35
CA VAL A 204 8.59 -10.01 -7.46
C VAL A 204 8.34 -8.98 -6.36
N TYR A 205 8.76 -9.25 -5.12
CA TYR A 205 8.46 -8.35 -4.01
C TYR A 205 9.64 -8.18 -3.05
N CYS A 206 9.48 -7.24 -2.13
CA CYS A 206 10.38 -7.04 -1.01
C CYS A 206 9.52 -6.71 0.22
N THR A 207 9.62 -7.52 1.25
CA THR A 207 8.97 -7.30 2.56
C THR A 207 10.01 -7.01 3.63
N ILE A 208 9.82 -5.92 4.36
CA ILE A 208 10.65 -5.54 5.51
C ILE A 208 9.81 -5.34 6.76
N PHE A 209 10.44 -5.45 7.94
CA PHE A 209 9.88 -5.00 9.21
C PHE A 209 10.63 -3.77 9.71
N THR A 210 9.96 -2.62 9.64
CA THR A 210 10.51 -1.37 10.14
C THR A 210 10.43 -1.32 11.66
N VAL A 211 11.57 -1.10 12.32
CA VAL A 211 11.70 -0.97 13.78
C VAL A 211 12.28 0.38 14.19
N TYR A 212 12.14 0.76 15.46
CA TYR A 212 12.65 2.03 15.98
C TYR A 212 14.17 2.12 15.85
N GLU A 213 14.86 1.08 16.32
CA GLU A 213 16.30 0.86 16.29
C GLU A 213 16.55 -0.66 16.14
N LEU A 214 17.70 -1.04 15.59
CA LEU A 214 18.08 -2.43 15.31
C LEU A 214 18.65 -3.14 16.53
#